data_AF-A0A7S3G7V6-F1
#
_entry.id   AF-A0A7S3G7V6-F1
#
_cell.length_a   1.000
_cell.length_b   1.000
_cell.length_c   1.000
_cell.angle_alpha   90.00
_cell.angle_beta   90.00
_cell.angle_gamma   90.00
#
_symmetry.space_group_name_H-M   'P 1'
#
loop_
_entity.id
_entity.type
_entity.pdbx_description
1 polymer ?
#
loop_
_entity_poly.entity_id
_entity_poly.type
_entity_poly.pdbx_seq_one_letter_code
_entity_poly.pdbx_strand_id
1 'polypeptide(L)'
;MSTGGDPTTFLLVKNHESGKTNLRESEDDENSDGGERFRSHEPIGFVIEKIGFGAGQSLVMLASILGWLGDGMQPLLLSFILPSIKREWPDLSSGLDGIIGSSLFLGMLAGSFLFGTVADKIGRRNTLAITSILSVGFTIGGSFSPSPAVLLIFEILVGFGVGGSLPVCYTLFVEFIPVKRRGFYLALLAIAWSLGELIAAGIAWGVMAEYGWRRLLLISSVPTGSILLVLPFIPESPRFLLLKLVETARLIGPAIT
;
A
#
# COMPACT_ATOMS: atom_id res chain seq x y z
N MET A 1 38.14 27.99 -28.21
CA MET A 1 36.81 27.42 -27.93
C MET A 1 36.90 26.76 -26.57
N SER A 2 36.54 27.41 -25.45
CA SER A 2 35.16 27.58 -24.94
C SER A 2 34.46 26.21 -24.87
N THR A 3 33.96 25.64 -23.78
CA THR A 3 33.54 26.05 -22.42
C THR A 3 33.09 24.72 -21.78
N GLY A 4 33.35 24.35 -20.52
CA GLY A 4 32.81 24.93 -19.30
C GLY A 4 32.74 23.79 -18.26
N GLY A 5 33.18 24.06 -17.03
CA GLY A 5 33.17 23.10 -15.93
C GLY A 5 31.89 23.17 -15.10
N ASP A 6 31.71 22.18 -14.22
CA ASP A 6 30.93 22.30 -12.99
C ASP A 6 31.44 21.26 -11.95
N PRO A 7 31.29 21.50 -10.63
CA PRO A 7 32.42 21.58 -9.70
C PRO A 7 32.05 20.86 -8.40
N THR A 8 32.26 19.55 -8.30
CA THR A 8 31.94 18.83 -7.05
C THR A 8 32.99 17.81 -6.61
N THR A 9 34.14 17.79 -7.29
CA THR A 9 35.32 16.97 -6.89
C THR A 9 36.15 17.63 -5.79
N PHE A 10 35.73 18.78 -5.24
CA PHE A 10 36.36 19.43 -4.11
C PHE A 10 35.56 19.17 -2.83
N LEU A 11 35.92 18.13 -2.08
CA LEU A 11 36.08 18.11 -0.62
C LEU A 11 36.29 16.67 -0.12
N LEU A 12 37.55 16.23 -0.16
CA LEU A 12 38.27 15.40 0.84
C LEU A 12 39.46 14.65 0.20
N VAL A 13 40.23 15.35 -0.64
CA VAL A 13 41.65 15.02 -0.84
C VAL A 13 42.43 16.26 -0.44
N LYS A 14 42.76 16.35 0.85
CA LYS A 14 43.85 17.20 1.32
C LYS A 14 44.85 16.29 2.01
N ASN A 15 45.86 15.90 1.21
CA ASN A 15 47.24 15.53 1.54
C ASN A 15 47.46 15.04 2.98
N HIS A 16 47.67 13.75 3.17
CA HIS A 16 48.95 13.06 2.95
C HIS A 16 50.12 13.74 3.67
N GLU A 17 50.49 13.10 4.78
CA GLU A 17 51.73 13.23 5.50
C GLU A 17 52.93 13.09 4.55
N SER A 18 53.97 13.90 4.79
CA SER A 18 55.32 13.63 4.31
C SER A 18 56.15 13.14 5.48
N GLY A 19 56.56 11.86 5.44
CA GLY A 19 57.41 11.30 6.48
C GLY A 19 57.69 9.80 6.33
N LYS A 20 58.72 9.46 5.53
CA LYS A 20 59.61 8.28 5.63
C LYS A 20 59.16 6.92 5.05
N THR A 21 59.80 6.58 3.91
CA THR A 21 60.54 5.33 3.58
C THR A 21 60.21 4.01 4.31
N ASN A 22 59.71 2.99 3.59
CA ASN A 22 60.42 1.79 3.09
C ASN A 22 59.54 0.50 3.03
N LEU A 23 59.53 -0.11 1.83
CA LEU A 23 59.67 -1.55 1.52
C LEU A 23 58.69 -2.57 2.12
N ARG A 24 57.78 -3.11 1.28
CA ARG A 24 57.65 -4.54 0.87
C ARG A 24 56.22 -4.88 0.43
N GLU A 25 56.11 -5.40 -0.79
CA GLU A 25 54.99 -6.24 -1.25
C GLU A 25 55.34 -7.72 -0.98
N SER A 26 54.31 -8.59 -0.95
CA SER A 26 54.27 -10.03 -0.58
C SER A 26 54.35 -10.30 0.93
N GLU A 27 53.51 -11.12 1.55
CA GLU A 27 52.51 -12.12 1.12
C GLU A 27 51.72 -12.51 2.39
N ASP A 28 50.54 -13.09 2.20
CA ASP A 28 49.81 -13.97 3.14
C ASP A 28 49.26 -13.40 4.45
N ASP A 29 47.93 -13.20 4.47
CA ASP A 29 47.07 -13.65 5.57
C ASP A 29 45.64 -13.89 5.03
N GLU A 30 45.50 -14.97 4.25
CA GLU A 30 44.28 -15.75 4.30
C GLU A 30 44.24 -16.47 5.65
N ASN A 31 43.46 -15.98 6.61
CA ASN A 31 42.66 -16.88 7.43
C ASN A 31 41.50 -16.20 8.18
N SER A 32 40.30 -16.71 7.88
CA SER A 32 39.18 -16.94 8.78
C SER A 32 38.74 -15.82 9.73
N ASP A 33 37.71 -15.07 9.32
CA ASP A 33 36.53 -14.93 10.17
C ASP A 33 35.26 -14.82 9.32
N GLY A 34 34.41 -15.84 9.43
CA GLY A 34 33.18 -16.04 8.67
C GLY A 34 32.02 -15.16 9.14
N GLY A 35 32.28 -13.89 9.42
CA GLY A 35 31.25 -12.89 9.68
C GLY A 35 31.06 -12.03 8.45
N GLU A 36 29.95 -12.17 7.73
CA GLU A 36 29.57 -11.19 6.73
C GLU A 36 29.39 -9.83 7.42
N ARG A 37 30.45 -9.01 7.43
CA ARG A 37 30.39 -7.62 7.90
C ARG A 37 29.37 -6.88 7.04
N PHE A 38 28.22 -6.63 7.63
CA PHE A 38 27.20 -5.76 7.10
C PHE A 38 27.81 -4.38 6.82
N ARG A 39 28.12 -4.08 5.55
CA ARG A 39 28.65 -2.77 5.18
C ARG A 39 27.53 -1.75 5.34
N SER A 40 27.74 -0.74 6.18
CA SER A 40 26.79 0.33 6.53
C SER A 40 26.29 1.20 5.37
N HIS A 41 26.64 0.86 4.13
CA HIS A 41 26.26 1.58 2.90
C HIS A 41 25.42 0.74 1.93
N GLU A 42 25.04 -0.49 2.28
CA GLU A 42 24.18 -1.28 1.40
C GLU A 42 22.75 -0.74 1.41
N PRO A 43 22.14 -0.49 0.22
CA PRO A 43 20.74 -0.09 0.14
C PRO A 43 19.85 -1.12 0.84
N ILE A 44 18.79 -0.66 1.52
CA ILE A 44 17.82 -1.54 2.24
C ILE A 44 17.30 -2.68 1.33
N GLY A 45 17.16 -2.43 0.03
CA GLY A 45 16.76 -3.46 -0.93
C GLY A 45 17.75 -4.62 -1.06
N PHE A 46 19.05 -4.37 -0.89
CA PHE A 46 20.12 -5.38 -0.96
C PHE A 46 20.15 -6.25 0.30
N VAL A 47 19.85 -5.65 1.46
CA VAL A 47 19.66 -6.34 2.74
C VAL A 47 18.49 -7.32 2.68
N ILE A 48 17.35 -6.86 2.16
CA ILE A 48 16.15 -7.70 1.98
C ILE A 48 16.44 -8.87 1.03
N GLU A 49 17.27 -8.64 0.01
CA GLU A 49 17.70 -9.68 -0.92
C GLU A 49 18.59 -10.74 -0.26
N LYS A 50 19.42 -10.34 0.71
CA LYS A 50 20.33 -11.23 1.45
C LYS A 50 19.63 -12.13 2.48
N ILE A 51 18.54 -11.65 3.07
CA ILE A 51 17.77 -12.38 4.11
C ILE A 51 16.86 -13.47 3.49
N GLY A 52 16.47 -13.33 2.21
CA GLY A 52 15.59 -14.27 1.52
C GLY A 52 14.10 -14.10 1.87
N PHE A 53 13.24 -14.93 1.25
CA PHE A 53 11.77 -14.83 1.36
C PHE A 53 11.26 -15.51 2.64
N GLY A 54 11.20 -14.76 3.73
CA GLY A 54 10.76 -15.26 5.05
C GLY A 54 9.24 -15.27 5.26
N ALA A 55 8.82 -15.82 6.40
CA ALA A 55 7.41 -15.86 6.81
C ALA A 55 6.76 -14.46 6.91
N GLY A 56 7.52 -13.44 7.34
CA GLY A 56 7.04 -12.06 7.40
C GLY A 56 6.74 -11.45 6.03
N GLN A 57 7.57 -11.73 5.00
CA GLN A 57 7.31 -11.26 3.63
C GLN A 57 6.09 -11.97 3.03
N SER A 58 5.93 -13.26 3.30
CA SER A 58 4.76 -14.03 2.88
C SER A 58 3.47 -13.50 3.51
N LEU A 59 3.54 -13.05 4.76
CA LEU A 59 2.41 -12.46 5.47
C LEU A 59 2.03 -11.07 4.93
N VAL A 60 3.02 -10.22 4.65
CA VAL A 60 2.81 -8.93 3.96
C VAL A 60 2.19 -9.16 2.59
N MET A 61 2.70 -10.13 1.83
CA MET A 61 2.17 -10.50 0.52
C MET A 61 0.71 -10.96 0.60
N LEU A 62 0.39 -11.85 1.54
CA LEU A 62 -0.98 -12.32 1.76
C LEU A 62 -1.91 -11.15 2.08
N ALA A 63 -1.51 -10.27 2.99
CA ALA A 63 -2.32 -9.11 3.35
C ALA A 63 -2.52 -8.13 2.18
N SER A 64 -1.46 -7.85 1.42
CA SER A 64 -1.57 -7.01 0.23
C SER A 64 -2.50 -7.63 -0.82
N ILE A 65 -2.43 -8.94 -1.04
CA ILE A 65 -3.35 -9.65 -1.95
C ILE A 65 -4.80 -9.53 -1.46
N LEU A 66 -5.06 -9.77 -0.17
CA LEU A 66 -6.42 -9.68 0.39
C LEU A 66 -6.98 -8.25 0.32
N GLY A 67 -6.16 -7.24 0.63
CA GLY A 67 -6.57 -5.84 0.51
C GLY A 67 -6.88 -5.46 -0.93
N TRP A 68 -5.97 -5.78 -1.85
CA TRP A 68 -6.13 -5.43 -3.26
C TRP A 68 -7.30 -6.15 -3.92
N LEU A 69 -7.56 -7.38 -3.52
CA LEU A 69 -8.75 -8.14 -3.89
C LEU A 69 -10.02 -7.45 -3.38
N GLY A 70 -10.06 -7.12 -2.08
CA GLY A 70 -11.20 -6.45 -1.46
C GLY A 70 -11.51 -5.08 -2.08
N ASP A 71 -10.46 -4.32 -2.41
CA ASP A 71 -10.54 -3.03 -3.06
C ASP A 71 -11.04 -3.15 -4.52
N GLY A 72 -10.56 -4.16 -5.25
CA GLY A 72 -10.98 -4.43 -6.63
C GLY A 72 -12.45 -4.85 -6.77
N MET A 73 -13.06 -5.39 -5.71
CA MET A 73 -14.50 -5.71 -5.72
C MET A 73 -15.39 -4.48 -5.84
N GLN A 74 -15.01 -3.35 -5.24
CA GLN A 74 -15.92 -2.22 -4.99
C GLN A 74 -16.43 -1.53 -6.28
N PRO A 75 -15.58 -1.18 -7.27
CA PRO A 75 -16.06 -0.58 -8.52
C PRO A 75 -17.00 -1.49 -9.31
N LEU A 76 -16.76 -2.80 -9.26
CA LEU A 76 -17.60 -3.76 -9.96
C LEU A 76 -18.94 -3.96 -9.25
N LEU A 77 -18.96 -4.02 -7.92
CA LEU A 77 -20.20 -4.07 -7.14
C LEU A 77 -21.10 -2.88 -7.44
N LEU A 78 -20.54 -1.66 -7.46
CA LEU A 78 -21.29 -0.46 -7.85
C LEU A 78 -21.96 -0.62 -9.22
N SER A 79 -21.22 -1.18 -10.19
CA SER A 79 -21.74 -1.45 -11.54
C SER A 79 -22.92 -2.44 -11.55
N PHE A 80 -22.90 -3.45 -10.67
CA PHE A 80 -24.01 -4.43 -10.56
C PHE A 80 -25.23 -3.89 -9.83
N ILE A 81 -25.05 -3.01 -8.83
CA ILE A 81 -26.19 -2.47 -8.06
C ILE A 81 -26.93 -1.37 -8.82
N LEU A 82 -26.26 -0.61 -9.71
CA LEU A 82 -26.84 0.51 -10.45
C LEU A 82 -28.19 0.19 -11.12
N PRO A 83 -28.35 -0.90 -11.91
CA PRO A 83 -29.64 -1.25 -12.49
C PRO A 83 -30.74 -1.53 -11.44
N SER A 84 -30.37 -2.05 -10.27
CA SER A 84 -31.32 -2.35 -9.19
C SER A 84 -31.75 -1.10 -8.44
N ILE A 85 -30.82 -0.16 -8.24
CA ILE A 85 -31.09 1.17 -7.68
C ILE A 85 -32.13 1.90 -8.53
N LYS A 86 -31.98 1.89 -9.87
CA LYS A 86 -32.96 2.51 -10.78
C LYS A 86 -34.34 1.89 -10.72
N ARG A 87 -34.44 0.58 -10.47
CA ARG A 87 -35.73 -0.10 -10.31
C ARG A 87 -36.42 0.27 -9.01
N GLU A 88 -35.66 0.47 -7.94
CA GLU A 88 -36.18 0.83 -6.63
C GLU A 88 -36.58 2.31 -6.54
N TRP A 89 -35.81 3.18 -7.20
CA TRP A 89 -36.07 4.61 -7.26
C TRP A 89 -36.21 5.06 -8.73
N PRO A 90 -37.40 4.89 -9.34
CA PRO A 90 -37.63 5.20 -10.76
C PRO A 90 -37.55 6.70 -11.07
N ASP A 91 -37.82 7.54 -10.08
CA ASP A 91 -37.86 9.01 -10.23
C ASP A 91 -36.47 9.67 -10.22
N LEU A 92 -35.38 8.88 -10.31
CA LEU A 92 -34.05 9.46 -10.48
C LEU A 92 -33.97 10.23 -11.79
N SER A 93 -33.58 11.50 -11.69
CA SER A 93 -33.11 12.25 -12.86
C SER A 93 -31.96 11.50 -13.52
N SER A 94 -31.97 11.36 -14.84
CA SER A 94 -30.95 10.62 -15.60
C SER A 94 -29.51 11.09 -15.32
N GLY A 95 -29.33 12.33 -14.85
CA GLY A 95 -28.02 12.83 -14.41
C GLY A 95 -27.53 12.24 -13.09
N LEU A 96 -28.42 11.93 -12.14
CA LEU A 96 -28.06 11.34 -10.85
C LEU A 96 -27.52 9.92 -10.99
N ASP A 97 -28.00 9.15 -11.96
CA ASP A 97 -27.50 7.80 -12.25
C ASP A 97 -26.00 7.79 -12.57
N GLY A 98 -25.57 8.72 -13.43
CA GLY A 98 -24.17 8.87 -13.81
C GLY A 98 -23.31 9.39 -12.65
N ILE A 99 -23.87 10.26 -11.82
CA ILE A 99 -23.18 10.75 -10.61
C ILE A 99 -22.98 9.62 -9.61
N ILE A 100 -24.00 8.79 -9.35
CA ILE A 100 -23.86 7.64 -8.45
C ILE A 100 -22.81 6.67 -8.99
N GLY A 101 -22.84 6.33 -10.29
CA GLY A 101 -21.86 5.43 -10.89
C GLY A 101 -20.41 5.94 -10.90
N SER A 102 -20.21 7.26 -10.81
CA SER A 102 -18.88 7.88 -10.75
C SER A 102 -18.46 8.32 -9.34
N SER A 103 -19.37 8.28 -8.37
CA SER A 103 -19.17 8.76 -7.00
C SER A 103 -18.05 8.03 -6.26
N LEU A 104 -17.94 6.71 -6.45
CA LEU A 104 -16.85 5.90 -5.91
C LEU A 104 -15.48 6.41 -6.37
N PHE A 105 -15.31 6.70 -7.66
CA PHE A 105 -14.04 7.19 -8.22
C PHE A 105 -13.69 8.58 -7.71
N LEU A 106 -14.69 9.43 -7.47
CA LEU A 106 -14.48 10.74 -6.84
C LEU A 106 -13.95 10.58 -5.41
N GLY A 107 -14.52 9.65 -4.65
CA GLY A 107 -14.00 9.26 -3.33
C GLY A 107 -12.56 8.75 -3.42
N MET A 108 -12.28 7.85 -4.38
CA MET A 108 -10.96 7.26 -4.56
C MET A 108 -9.89 8.31 -4.84
N LEU A 109 -10.21 9.30 -5.66
CA LEU A 109 -9.33 10.43 -5.94
C LEU A 109 -8.95 11.17 -4.66
N ALA A 110 -9.94 11.57 -3.86
CA ALA A 110 -9.71 12.29 -2.61
C ALA A 110 -8.94 11.45 -1.58
N GLY A 111 -9.29 10.17 -1.45
CA GLY A 111 -8.66 9.23 -0.52
C GLY A 111 -7.17 9.02 -0.80
N SER A 112 -6.81 8.86 -2.08
CA SER A 112 -5.43 8.63 -2.49
C SER A 112 -4.49 9.78 -2.11
N PHE A 113 -4.93 11.02 -2.29
CA PHE A 113 -4.14 12.20 -1.91
C PHE A 113 -3.98 12.32 -0.38
N LEU A 114 -5.07 12.12 0.36
CA LEU A 114 -5.06 12.32 1.82
C LEU A 114 -4.29 11.21 2.53
N PHE A 115 -4.61 9.94 2.26
CA PHE A 115 -4.03 8.83 3.01
C PHE A 115 -2.57 8.54 2.66
N GLY A 116 -2.09 8.96 1.50
CA GLY A 116 -0.64 8.98 1.21
C GLY A 116 0.13 9.78 2.26
N THR A 117 -0.33 10.99 2.57
CA THR A 117 0.30 11.84 3.60
C THR A 117 0.08 11.31 5.02
N VAL A 118 -1.07 10.68 5.29
CA VAL A 118 -1.37 10.09 6.60
C VAL A 118 -0.47 8.89 6.87
N ALA A 119 -0.24 8.02 5.88
CA ALA A 119 0.65 6.86 6.00
C ALA A 119 2.10 7.20 6.34
N ASP A 120 2.56 8.40 5.93
CA ASP A 120 3.88 8.88 6.33
C ASP A 120 3.93 9.32 7.80
N LYS A 121 2.80 9.74 8.39
CA LYS A 121 2.73 10.20 9.80
C LYS A 121 2.45 9.08 10.80
N ILE A 122 1.42 8.26 10.53
CA ILE A 122 0.94 7.26 11.51
C ILE A 122 1.42 5.83 11.23
N GLY A 123 2.15 5.63 10.13
CA GLY A 123 2.60 4.32 9.66
C GLY A 123 1.68 3.74 8.59
N ARG A 124 2.21 2.83 7.77
CA ARG A 124 1.51 2.25 6.63
C ARG A 124 0.47 1.24 7.10
N ARG A 125 0.83 0.39 8.06
CA ARG A 125 -0.09 -0.63 8.62
C ARG A 125 -1.32 0.01 9.24
N ASN A 126 -1.13 1.04 10.06
CA ASN A 126 -2.24 1.73 10.74
C ASN A 126 -3.14 2.43 9.72
N THR A 127 -2.55 3.08 8.71
CA THR A 127 -3.34 3.69 7.65
C THR A 127 -4.14 2.65 6.88
N LEU A 128 -3.57 1.49 6.53
CA LEU A 128 -4.32 0.40 5.89
C LEU A 128 -5.49 -0.09 6.73
N ALA A 129 -5.28 -0.26 8.04
CA ALA A 129 -6.36 -0.65 8.94
C ALA A 129 -7.50 0.40 8.94
N ILE A 130 -7.17 1.68 9.03
CA ILE A 130 -8.16 2.76 8.99
C ILE A 130 -8.91 2.77 7.66
N THR A 131 -8.20 2.75 6.53
CA THR A 131 -8.83 2.78 5.21
C THR A 131 -9.72 1.57 4.98
N SER A 132 -9.28 0.37 5.37
CA SER A 132 -10.08 -0.85 5.24
C SER A 132 -11.30 -0.84 6.16
N ILE A 133 -11.19 -0.35 7.40
CA ILE A 133 -12.34 -0.18 8.31
C ILE A 133 -13.36 0.80 7.72
N LEU A 134 -12.89 1.93 7.16
CA LEU A 134 -13.76 2.91 6.51
C LEU A 134 -14.46 2.28 5.30
N SER A 135 -13.73 1.63 4.39
CA SER A 135 -14.31 0.98 3.21
C SER A 135 -15.39 -0.04 3.60
N VAL A 136 -15.10 -0.94 4.54
CA VAL A 136 -16.03 -1.97 5.00
C VAL A 136 -17.23 -1.35 5.73
N GLY A 137 -16.97 -0.45 6.67
CA GLY A 137 -18.00 0.19 7.48
C GLY A 137 -18.97 1.01 6.64
N PHE A 138 -18.47 1.76 5.66
CA PHE A 138 -19.31 2.53 4.74
C PHE A 138 -20.02 1.65 3.71
N THR A 139 -19.43 0.52 3.30
CA THR A 139 -20.14 -0.47 2.45
C THR A 139 -21.35 -1.03 3.20
N ILE A 140 -21.15 -1.42 4.46
CA ILE A 140 -22.23 -1.88 5.34
C ILE A 140 -23.26 -0.76 5.55
N GLY A 141 -22.82 0.47 5.82
CA GLY A 141 -23.71 1.62 5.97
C GLY A 141 -24.55 1.90 4.71
N GLY A 142 -23.93 1.85 3.53
CA GLY A 142 -24.58 2.03 2.23
C GLY A 142 -25.68 1.01 1.95
N SER A 143 -25.53 -0.21 2.46
CA SER A 143 -26.55 -1.26 2.37
C SER A 143 -27.87 -0.90 3.08
N PHE A 144 -27.83 -0.02 4.08
CA PHE A 144 -29.02 0.45 4.80
C PHE A 144 -29.51 1.82 4.31
N SER A 145 -28.99 2.31 3.17
CA SER A 145 -29.35 3.63 2.68
C SER A 145 -30.86 3.71 2.33
N PRO A 146 -31.58 4.72 2.86
CA PRO A 146 -33.00 4.92 2.62
C PRO A 146 -33.27 5.74 1.36
N SER A 147 -32.26 6.40 0.79
CA SER A 147 -32.40 7.25 -0.39
C SER A 147 -31.15 7.23 -1.27
N PRO A 148 -31.28 7.57 -2.57
CA PRO A 148 -30.16 7.64 -3.50
C PRO A 148 -29.09 8.64 -3.09
N ALA A 149 -29.49 9.76 -2.47
CA ALA A 149 -28.56 10.78 -2.00
C ALA A 149 -27.69 10.27 -0.83
N VAL A 150 -28.29 9.50 0.08
CA VAL A 150 -27.55 8.86 1.19
C VAL A 150 -26.62 7.78 0.64
N LEU A 151 -27.09 6.98 -0.32
CA LEU A 151 -26.26 5.98 -0.99
C LEU A 151 -25.06 6.62 -1.68
N LEU A 152 -25.26 7.71 -2.42
CA LEU A 152 -24.19 8.48 -3.07
C LEU A 152 -23.11 8.91 -2.06
N ILE A 153 -23.52 9.42 -0.89
CA ILE A 153 -22.57 9.81 0.15
C ILE A 153 -21.77 8.59 0.64
N PHE A 154 -22.43 7.46 0.88
CA PHE A 154 -21.74 6.23 1.27
C PHE A 154 -20.78 5.74 0.19
N GLU A 155 -21.14 5.76 -1.09
CA GLU A 155 -20.26 5.36 -2.20
C GLU A 155 -19.02 6.26 -2.29
N ILE A 156 -19.16 7.58 -2.11
CA ILE A 156 -18.00 8.49 -2.01
C ILE A 156 -17.12 8.09 -0.82
N LEU A 157 -17.71 7.78 0.33
CA LEU A 157 -16.96 7.42 1.53
C LEU A 157 -16.30 6.04 1.44
N VAL A 158 -16.93 5.07 0.79
CA VAL A 158 -16.32 3.78 0.42
C VAL A 158 -15.14 4.04 -0.51
N GLY A 159 -15.36 4.83 -1.55
CA GLY A 159 -14.31 5.24 -2.49
C GLY A 159 -13.15 5.92 -1.78
N PHE A 160 -13.42 6.75 -0.78
CA PHE A 160 -12.40 7.42 0.03
C PHE A 160 -11.50 6.44 0.80
N GLY A 161 -12.08 5.38 1.37
CA GLY A 161 -11.32 4.29 1.99
C GLY A 161 -10.47 3.53 0.96
N VAL A 162 -11.11 3.07 -0.13
CA VAL A 162 -10.45 2.30 -1.20
C VAL A 162 -9.32 3.09 -1.88
N GLY A 163 -9.56 4.37 -2.18
CA GLY A 163 -8.54 5.23 -2.78
C GLY A 163 -7.34 5.44 -1.87
N GLY A 164 -7.57 5.47 -0.55
CA GLY A 164 -6.51 5.60 0.43
C GLY A 164 -5.68 4.34 0.62
N SER A 165 -6.30 3.15 0.55
CA SER A 165 -5.58 1.89 0.69
C SER A 165 -4.64 1.62 -0.49
N LEU A 166 -5.00 2.03 -1.71
CA LEU A 166 -4.22 1.74 -2.92
C LEU A 166 -2.76 2.24 -2.86
N PRO A 167 -2.45 3.54 -2.67
CA PRO A 167 -1.07 4.01 -2.63
C PRO A 167 -0.31 3.49 -1.41
N VAL A 168 -0.99 3.30 -0.28
CA VAL A 168 -0.39 2.83 0.98
C VAL A 168 -0.02 1.35 0.89
N CYS A 169 -0.93 0.52 0.37
CA CYS A 169 -0.72 -0.91 0.17
C CYS A 169 0.36 -1.15 -0.86
N TYR A 170 0.33 -0.40 -1.98
CA TYR A 170 1.35 -0.52 -3.02
C TYR A 170 2.75 -0.19 -2.49
N THR A 171 2.86 0.89 -1.71
CA THR A 171 4.14 1.30 -1.09
C THR A 171 4.62 0.26 -0.10
N LEU A 172 3.74 -0.18 0.81
CA LEU A 172 4.07 -1.23 1.77
C LEU A 172 4.53 -2.50 1.05
N PHE A 173 3.80 -2.96 0.04
CA PHE A 173 4.12 -4.17 -0.70
C PHE A 173 5.52 -4.10 -1.35
N VAL A 174 5.81 -3.01 -2.04
CA VAL A 174 7.11 -2.81 -2.72
C VAL A 174 8.28 -2.77 -1.74
N GLU A 175 8.09 -2.25 -0.54
CA GLU A 175 9.15 -2.15 0.48
C GLU A 175 9.59 -3.52 1.02
N PHE A 176 8.79 -4.58 0.87
CA PHE A 176 9.10 -5.93 1.34
C PHE A 176 9.54 -6.89 0.22
N ILE A 177 9.51 -6.46 -1.04
CA ILE A 177 9.77 -7.34 -2.19
C ILE A 177 11.21 -7.25 -2.67
N PRO A 178 11.87 -8.38 -2.97
CA PRO A 178 13.22 -8.38 -3.54
C PRO A 178 13.23 -7.77 -4.95
N VAL A 179 14.24 -6.93 -5.22
CA VAL A 179 14.37 -6.15 -6.46
C VAL A 179 14.35 -7.04 -7.70
N LYS A 180 15.04 -8.20 -7.66
CA LYS A 180 15.17 -9.15 -8.77
C LYS A 180 13.85 -9.72 -9.28
N ARG A 181 12.82 -9.86 -8.43
CA ARG A 181 11.52 -10.46 -8.78
C ARG A 181 10.35 -9.49 -8.67
N ARG A 182 10.63 -8.20 -8.50
CA ARG A 182 9.60 -7.18 -8.24
C ARG A 182 8.48 -7.18 -9.27
N GLY A 183 8.79 -7.31 -10.56
CA GLY A 183 7.79 -7.35 -11.63
C GLY A 183 6.79 -8.51 -11.49
N PHE A 184 7.26 -9.70 -11.09
CA PHE A 184 6.39 -10.87 -10.90
C PHE A 184 5.40 -10.66 -9.75
N TYR A 185 5.87 -10.14 -8.62
CA TYR A 185 4.99 -9.88 -7.46
C TYR A 185 4.01 -8.75 -7.72
N LEU A 186 4.41 -7.70 -8.45
CA LEU A 186 3.49 -6.65 -8.89
C LEU A 186 2.41 -7.20 -9.84
N ALA A 187 2.76 -8.14 -10.72
CA ALA A 187 1.77 -8.82 -11.54
C ALA A 187 0.80 -9.68 -10.71
N LEU A 188 1.29 -10.35 -9.67
CA LEU A 188 0.43 -11.10 -8.73
C LEU A 188 -0.56 -10.18 -8.00
N LEU A 189 -0.12 -8.98 -7.61
CA LEU A 189 -0.99 -7.98 -7.02
C LEU A 189 -2.07 -7.50 -8.01
N ALA A 190 -1.72 -7.31 -9.28
CA ALA A 190 -2.70 -6.98 -10.32
C ALA A 190 -3.72 -8.10 -10.55
N ILE A 191 -3.29 -9.37 -10.53
CA ILE A 191 -4.19 -10.53 -10.61
C ILE A 191 -5.15 -10.55 -9.42
N ALA A 192 -4.71 -10.14 -8.23
CA ALA A 192 -5.57 -10.06 -7.06
C ALA A 192 -6.75 -9.09 -7.26
N TRP A 193 -6.54 -7.96 -7.94
CA TRP A 193 -7.61 -7.03 -8.30
C TRP A 193 -8.67 -7.72 -9.17
N SER A 194 -8.24 -8.33 -10.27
CA SER A 194 -9.14 -9.05 -11.19
C SER A 194 -9.83 -10.23 -10.53
N LEU A 195 -9.17 -10.90 -9.57
CA LEU A 195 -9.79 -11.95 -8.78
C LEU A 195 -10.87 -11.39 -7.85
N GLY A 196 -10.66 -10.19 -7.29
CA GLY A 196 -11.68 -9.46 -6.55
C GLY A 196 -12.91 -9.18 -7.41
N GLU A 197 -12.71 -8.64 -8.61
CA GLU A 197 -13.77 -8.44 -9.60
C GLU A 197 -14.52 -9.75 -9.90
N LEU A 198 -13.80 -10.86 -10.10
CA LEU A 198 -14.43 -12.17 -10.32
C LEU A 198 -15.27 -12.64 -9.12
N ILE A 199 -14.79 -12.45 -7.89
CA ILE A 199 -15.53 -12.78 -6.67
C ILE A 199 -16.77 -11.90 -6.55
N ALA A 200 -16.65 -10.60 -6.80
CA ALA A 200 -17.79 -9.68 -6.81
C ALA A 200 -18.87 -10.11 -7.81
N ALA A 201 -18.48 -10.51 -9.02
CA ALA A 201 -19.40 -11.06 -10.02
C ALA A 201 -20.07 -12.36 -9.56
N GLY A 202 -19.32 -13.27 -8.95
CA GLY A 202 -19.85 -14.53 -8.40
C GLY A 202 -20.87 -14.30 -7.28
N ILE A 203 -20.57 -13.40 -6.33
CA ILE A 203 -21.51 -13.04 -5.26
C ILE A 203 -22.74 -12.34 -5.85
N ALA A 204 -22.56 -11.40 -6.78
CA ALA A 204 -23.67 -10.73 -7.43
C ALA A 204 -24.60 -11.72 -8.15
N TRP A 205 -24.04 -12.70 -8.87
CA TRP A 205 -24.81 -13.74 -9.54
C TRP A 205 -25.67 -14.56 -8.57
N GLY A 206 -25.13 -14.98 -7.43
CA GLY A 206 -25.86 -15.78 -6.44
C GLY A 206 -26.83 -14.98 -5.56
N VAL A 207 -26.56 -13.69 -5.32
CA VAL A 207 -27.29 -12.90 -4.32
C VAL A 207 -28.32 -11.97 -4.97
N MET A 208 -28.02 -11.36 -6.12
CA MET A 208 -28.84 -10.27 -6.67
C MET A 208 -30.28 -10.67 -6.97
N ALA A 209 -30.50 -11.88 -7.48
CA ALA A 209 -31.82 -12.33 -7.91
C ALA A 209 -32.80 -12.53 -6.74
N GLU A 210 -32.34 -13.11 -5.64
CA GLU A 210 -33.20 -13.48 -4.49
C GLU A 210 -33.16 -12.46 -3.35
N TYR A 211 -32.01 -11.81 -3.14
CA TYR A 211 -31.70 -11.04 -1.94
C TYR A 211 -31.55 -9.53 -2.23
N GLY A 212 -31.36 -9.16 -3.50
CA GLY A 212 -31.22 -7.77 -3.94
C GLY A 212 -29.89 -7.13 -3.55
N TRP A 213 -29.74 -5.86 -3.95
CA TRP A 213 -28.46 -5.14 -3.90
C TRP A 213 -27.99 -4.81 -2.48
N ARG A 214 -28.90 -4.61 -1.52
CA ARG A 214 -28.54 -4.31 -0.12
C ARG A 214 -27.79 -5.48 0.52
N ARG A 215 -28.32 -6.70 0.35
CA ARG A 215 -27.70 -7.91 0.86
C ARG A 215 -26.42 -8.26 0.10
N LEU A 216 -26.33 -7.90 -1.19
CA LEU A 216 -25.08 -8.00 -1.94
C LEU A 216 -23.97 -7.18 -1.26
N LEU A 217 -24.22 -5.91 -0.92
CA LEU A 217 -23.24 -5.05 -0.23
C LEU A 217 -22.84 -5.59 1.15
N LEU A 218 -23.81 -6.14 1.90
CA LEU A 218 -23.52 -6.77 3.19
C LEU A 218 -22.63 -8.00 3.05
N ILE A 219 -22.95 -8.90 2.12
CA ILE A 219 -22.20 -10.15 1.92
C ILE A 219 -20.81 -9.84 1.37
N SER A 220 -20.69 -8.89 0.44
CA SER A 220 -19.39 -8.49 -0.13
C SER A 220 -18.48 -7.79 0.87
N SER A 221 -19.03 -7.19 1.93
CA SER A 221 -18.23 -6.58 2.99
C SER A 221 -17.33 -7.59 3.73
N VAL A 222 -17.71 -8.88 3.74
CA VAL A 222 -16.95 -9.96 4.39
C VAL A 222 -15.60 -10.23 3.69
N PRO A 223 -15.55 -10.56 2.38
CA PRO A 223 -14.29 -10.73 1.68
C PRO A 223 -13.48 -9.43 1.61
N THR A 224 -14.12 -8.26 1.46
CA THR A 224 -13.41 -6.96 1.51
C THR A 224 -12.75 -6.73 2.87
N GLY A 225 -13.40 -7.11 3.97
CA GLY A 225 -12.86 -6.98 5.33
C GLY A 225 -11.84 -8.05 5.72
N SER A 226 -11.58 -9.06 4.89
CA SER A 226 -10.67 -10.17 5.22
C SER A 226 -9.24 -9.71 5.56
N ILE A 227 -8.77 -8.61 4.95
CA ILE A 227 -7.47 -8.01 5.26
C ILE A 227 -7.35 -7.60 6.73
N LEU A 228 -8.45 -7.17 7.38
CA LEU A 228 -8.46 -6.73 8.78
C LEU A 228 -8.09 -7.85 9.75
N LEU A 229 -8.28 -9.11 9.36
CA LEU A 229 -7.88 -10.27 10.15
C LEU A 229 -6.37 -10.51 10.11
N VAL A 230 -5.71 -10.15 9.01
CA VAL A 230 -4.28 -10.40 8.79
C VAL A 230 -3.44 -9.19 9.19
N LEU A 231 -3.97 -7.98 9.04
CA LEU A 231 -3.33 -6.70 9.38
C LEU A 231 -2.63 -6.64 10.75
N PRO A 232 -3.20 -7.19 11.84
CA PRO A 232 -2.56 -7.15 13.16
C PRO A 232 -1.22 -7.87 13.24
N PHE A 233 -1.00 -8.85 12.37
CA PHE A 233 0.19 -9.70 12.35
C PHE A 233 1.30 -9.15 11.47
N ILE A 234 1.00 -8.16 10.62
CA ILE A 234 1.96 -7.59 9.67
C ILE A 234 2.95 -6.69 10.44
N PRO A 235 4.26 -6.83 10.20
CA PRO A 235 5.25 -5.86 10.70
C PRO A 235 5.05 -4.51 10.00
N GLU A 236 5.35 -3.42 10.73
CA GLU A 236 5.38 -2.09 10.11
C GLU A 236 6.51 -1.99 9.07
N SER A 237 6.38 -1.07 8.11
CA SER A 237 7.40 -0.82 7.09
C SER A 237 8.81 -0.62 7.70
N PRO A 238 9.84 -1.36 7.24
CA PRO A 238 11.22 -1.18 7.67
C PRO A 238 11.71 0.26 7.43
N ARG A 239 11.27 0.87 6.33
CA ARG A 239 11.61 2.26 5.99
C ARG A 239 10.99 3.24 6.98
N PHE A 240 9.72 3.04 7.34
CA PHE A 240 9.06 3.86 8.35
C PHE A 240 9.76 3.75 9.71
N LEU A 241 10.13 2.53 10.12
CA LEU A 241 10.85 2.30 11.38
C LEU A 241 12.23 3.00 11.39
N LEU A 242 12.98 2.92 10.28
CA LEU A 242 14.28 3.58 10.15
C LEU A 242 14.16 5.10 10.22
N LEU A 243 13.17 5.70 9.54
CA LEU A 243 12.95 7.15 9.61
C LEU A 243 12.62 7.60 11.02
N LYS A 244 11.77 6.85 11.74
CA LYS A 244 11.39 7.14 13.12
C LYS A 244 12.58 7.03 14.09
N LEU A 245 13.47 6.06 13.88
CA LEU A 245 14.71 5.92 14.67
C LEU A 245 15.67 7.10 14.46
N VAL A 246 15.88 7.53 13.21
CA VAL A 246 16.72 8.69 12.89
C VAL A 246 16.16 9.97 13.50
N GLU A 247 14.84 10.17 13.43
CA GLU A 247 14.17 11.32 14.05
C GLU A 247 14.33 11.32 15.57
N THR A 248 14.13 10.16 16.22
CA THR A 248 14.32 10.01 17.67
C THR A 248 15.78 10.28 18.06
N ALA A 249 16.75 9.79 17.29
CA ALA A 249 18.17 10.03 17.54
C ALA A 249 18.54 11.52 17.41
N ARG A 250 17.94 12.25 16.46
CA ARG A 250 18.14 13.71 16.33
C ARG A 250 17.57 14.50 17.50
N LEU A 251 16.47 14.06 18.09
CA LEU A 251 15.86 14.70 19.25
C LEU A 251 16.67 14.48 20.53
N ILE A 252 17.32 13.31 20.65
CA ILE A 252 18.17 12.96 21.81
C ILE A 252 19.59 13.52 21.68
N GLY A 253 20.13 13.61 20.45
CA GLY A 253 21.47 14.12 20.16
C GLY A 253 21.87 15.43 20.87
N PRO A 254 21.04 16.49 20.87
CA PRO A 254 21.36 17.73 21.57
C PRO A 254 21.19 17.66 23.10
N ALA A 255 20.65 16.59 23.67
CA ALA A 255 20.53 16.41 25.11
C ALA A 255 21.77 15.71 25.75
N ILE A 256 22.74 15.28 24.94
CA ILE A 256 23.92 14.51 25.38
C ILE A 256 25.25 15.27 25.12
N THR A 257 25.20 16.45 24.49
CA THR A 257 26.35 17.38 24.34
C THR A 257 26.25 18.54 25.31
#